data_AF-A0A2A2LPT7-F1
#
_entry.id   AF-A0A2A2LPT7-F1
#
_cell.length_a   1.000
_cell.length_b   1.000
_cell.length_c   1.000
_cell.angle_alpha   90.00
_cell.angle_beta   90.00
_cell.angle_gamma   90.00
#
_symmetry.space_group_name_H-M   'P 1'
#
loop_
_entity.id
_entity.type
_entity.pdbx_description
1 polymer ?
#
loop_
_entity_poly.entity_id
_entity_poly.type
_entity_poly.pdbx_seq_one_letter_code
_entity_poly.pdbx_strand_id
1 'polypeptide(L)'
;MWQPFQIVVFTHQLLLVNTLFSPTFRQFLVQNYGQGVANQLERKDLGGAGSYGGGKHVIGSRTKKQAVILVHGITNTAGTFDGHRKHLLNTGWTEDTVYATTYGDGGKTLAPLVDVKCQYIKQVRWMIQVVAAYTQRKVDVIGYSLGSPVARKALMGGKCVDTGENLGPHIGELVDTFLGVAGANRGSLLCVLPFPGACNFINGLSCRSAFIRDVNSKRKYEGKYIFTIYGTRDDKVGYKNACGELSSTIDGQDAGYEQTLLSAKMMSIRVASASRCHHKPSSSKNSAIYYHPESRTISSVNGRSRKLSVQIVRLSDEIVHLYLDNNRLDESAFEGVKFQSVKTLSLRNNRVKDVNRFVKILNESFPNLKSLDILGNPVCAKEDFLEYEEIK
;
A
#
# COMPACT_ATOMS: atom_id res chain seq x y z
N MET A 1 60.14 22.97 15.76
CA MET A 1 59.05 23.33 14.84
C MET A 1 58.65 22.07 14.06
N TRP A 2 57.75 21.28 14.63
CA TRP A 2 57.11 20.12 14.01
C TRP A 2 55.68 20.08 14.54
N GLN A 3 54.68 20.34 13.68
CA GLN A 3 53.26 20.24 14.03
C GLN A 3 52.84 18.76 13.94
N PRO A 4 52.09 18.23 14.91
CA PRO A 4 51.50 16.90 14.79
C PRO A 4 50.27 16.96 13.87
N PHE A 5 50.18 16.01 12.94
CA PHE A 5 49.01 15.80 12.10
C PHE A 5 47.80 15.41 12.96
N GLN A 6 46.73 16.21 12.91
CA GLN A 6 45.42 15.80 13.42
C GLN A 6 44.73 14.88 12.40
N ILE A 7 44.47 13.64 12.80
CA ILE A 7 43.57 12.75 12.08
C ILE A 7 42.14 13.20 12.39
N VAL A 8 41.48 13.83 11.43
CA VAL A 8 40.04 14.14 11.50
C VAL A 8 39.28 12.88 11.11
N VAL A 9 38.74 12.19 12.11
CA VAL A 9 37.79 11.08 11.90
C VAL A 9 36.42 11.69 11.59
N PHE A 10 36.03 11.69 10.32
CA PHE A 10 34.65 11.96 9.93
C PHE A 10 33.78 10.77 10.35
N THR A 11 33.16 10.85 11.52
CA THR A 11 32.04 9.98 11.86
C THR A 11 30.87 10.33 10.95
N HIS A 12 30.70 9.55 9.88
CA HIS A 12 29.41 9.52 9.18
C HIS A 12 28.39 9.00 10.18
N GLN A 13 27.63 9.93 10.80
CA GLN A 13 26.37 9.57 11.42
C GLN A 13 25.49 9.01 10.30
N LEU A 14 25.46 7.68 10.21
CA LEU A 14 24.37 6.97 9.57
C LEU A 14 23.09 7.52 10.21
N LEU A 15 22.33 8.32 9.47
CA LEU A 15 20.95 8.63 9.79
C LEU A 15 20.20 7.30 9.79
N LEU A 16 20.20 6.63 10.95
CA LEU A 16 19.31 5.53 11.23
C LEU A 16 17.92 6.12 11.10
N VAL A 17 17.25 5.80 10.00
CA VAL A 17 15.83 6.06 9.83
C VAL A 17 15.17 5.40 11.04
N ASN A 18 14.64 6.22 11.96
CA ASN A 18 13.92 5.72 13.12
C ASN A 18 12.59 5.12 12.64
N THR A 19 12.63 3.84 12.27
CA THR A 19 11.46 3.02 11.91
C THR A 19 10.87 2.35 13.14
N LEU A 20 10.94 3.02 14.29
CA LEU A 20 10.57 2.53 15.61
C LEU A 20 9.68 3.55 16.29
N PHE A 21 8.88 3.10 17.27
CA PHE A 21 8.20 4.00 18.17
C PHE A 21 9.19 4.93 18.87
N SER A 22 8.78 6.18 19.09
CA SER A 22 9.60 7.11 19.87
C SER A 22 9.86 6.54 21.27
N PRO A 23 11.00 6.87 21.91
CA PRO A 23 11.28 6.43 23.27
C PRO A 23 10.15 6.78 24.25
N THR A 24 9.54 7.96 24.10
CA THR A 24 8.43 8.42 24.95
C THR A 24 7.16 7.62 24.71
N PHE A 25 6.82 7.28 23.47
CA PHE A 25 5.65 6.46 23.17
C PHE A 25 5.83 5.03 23.65
N ARG A 26 7.02 4.46 23.46
CA ARG A 26 7.36 3.14 23.98
C ARG A 26 7.34 3.12 25.51
N GLN A 27 7.87 4.15 26.16
CA GLN A 27 7.81 4.29 27.62
C GLN A 27 6.37 4.32 28.12
N PHE A 28 5.49 5.10 27.48
CA PHE A 28 4.06 5.14 27.80
C PHE A 28 3.42 3.76 27.66
N LEU A 29 3.70 3.04 26.58
CA LEU A 29 3.22 1.67 26.35
C LEU A 29 3.64 0.72 27.47
N VAL A 30 4.93 0.70 27.82
CA VAL A 30 5.45 -0.18 28.86
C VAL A 30 4.84 0.15 30.22
N GLN A 31 4.75 1.44 30.57
CA GLN A 31 4.23 1.87 31.87
C GLN A 31 2.74 1.59 32.05
N ASN A 32 1.92 1.71 30.98
CA ASN A 32 0.46 1.62 31.10
C ASN A 32 -0.11 0.27 30.65
N TYR A 33 0.60 -0.46 29.78
CA TYR A 33 0.11 -1.70 29.15
C TYR A 33 1.10 -2.86 29.24
N GLY A 34 2.31 -2.63 29.76
CA GLY A 34 3.32 -3.65 29.96
C GLY A 34 4.18 -3.94 28.72
N GLN A 35 5.29 -4.64 28.97
CA GLN A 35 6.33 -4.89 27.97
C GLN A 35 5.86 -5.77 26.80
N GLY A 36 4.92 -6.69 27.05
CA GLY A 36 4.34 -7.56 26.02
C GLY A 36 3.57 -6.78 24.95
N VAL A 37 2.65 -5.90 25.36
CA VAL A 37 1.88 -5.05 24.44
C VAL A 37 2.79 -4.10 23.68
N ALA A 38 3.78 -3.50 24.37
CA ALA A 38 4.77 -2.65 23.73
C ALA A 38 5.52 -3.38 22.59
N ASN A 39 6.01 -4.59 22.84
CA ASN A 39 6.73 -5.38 21.83
C ASN A 39 5.82 -5.79 20.66
N GLN A 40 4.59 -6.19 20.96
CA GLN A 40 3.62 -6.62 19.96
C GLN A 40 3.22 -5.48 19.03
N LEU A 41 3.08 -4.26 19.55
CA LEU A 41 2.76 -3.08 18.75
C LEU A 41 3.97 -2.52 18.01
N GLU A 42 5.16 -2.48 18.63
CA GLU A 42 6.35 -1.85 18.06
C GLU A 42 6.98 -2.66 16.93
N ARG A 43 6.89 -4.01 16.99
CA ARG A 43 7.39 -4.91 15.95
C ARG A 43 8.85 -4.69 15.56
N LYS A 44 9.72 -4.54 16.57
CA LYS A 44 11.17 -4.42 16.38
C LYS A 44 11.77 -5.57 15.56
N ASP A 45 11.15 -6.76 15.65
CA ASP A 45 11.53 -7.97 14.91
C ASP A 45 11.49 -7.79 13.38
N LEU A 46 10.76 -6.79 12.88
CA LEU A 46 10.61 -6.51 11.45
C LEU A 46 11.50 -5.38 10.93
N GLY A 47 12.31 -4.74 11.78
CA GLY A 47 13.17 -3.61 11.38
C GLY A 47 12.37 -2.50 10.69
N GLY A 48 12.78 -2.12 9.47
CA GLY A 48 12.11 -1.07 8.68
C GLY A 48 10.67 -1.38 8.25
N ALA A 49 10.26 -2.64 8.32
CA ALA A 49 8.88 -3.07 8.11
C ALA A 49 8.05 -3.09 9.42
N GLY A 50 8.66 -2.73 10.55
CA GLY A 50 8.02 -2.57 11.84
C GLY A 50 7.13 -1.33 11.90
N SER A 51 6.84 -0.92 13.13
CA SER A 51 5.84 0.11 13.43
C SER A 51 6.48 1.48 13.69
N TYR A 52 5.73 2.56 13.52
CA TYR A 52 6.21 3.91 13.77
C TYR A 52 5.15 4.80 14.44
N GLY A 53 5.64 5.89 15.03
CA GLY A 53 4.83 6.94 15.63
C GLY A 53 5.39 7.40 16.97
N GLY A 54 4.80 8.48 17.50
CA GLY A 54 5.14 9.05 18.80
C GLY A 54 6.09 10.24 18.73
N GLY A 55 6.87 10.36 17.65
CA GLY A 55 7.73 11.51 17.35
C GLY A 55 8.42 12.13 18.57
N LYS A 56 8.21 13.45 18.74
CA LYS A 56 8.70 14.21 19.90
C LYS A 56 7.59 14.48 20.92
N HIS A 57 6.50 13.69 20.92
CA HIS A 57 5.37 13.92 21.82
C HIS A 57 5.78 13.72 23.27
N VAL A 58 5.21 14.55 24.15
CA VAL A 58 5.43 14.52 25.59
C VAL A 58 4.24 13.82 26.26
N ILE A 59 4.55 12.79 27.05
CA ILE A 59 3.55 12.01 27.81
C ILE A 59 2.70 12.96 28.66
N GLY A 60 1.39 12.77 28.65
CA GLY A 60 0.45 13.55 29.46
C GLY A 60 0.06 14.89 28.85
N SER A 61 0.67 15.30 27.73
CA SER A 61 0.23 16.47 26.96
C SER A 61 -0.72 16.07 25.84
N ARG A 62 -1.61 16.98 25.45
CA ARG A 62 -2.49 16.83 24.29
C ARG A 62 -1.79 17.29 23.01
N THR A 63 -1.84 16.49 21.94
CA THR A 63 -1.28 16.89 20.64
C THR A 63 -2.03 18.08 20.04
N LYS A 64 -1.38 18.86 19.17
CA LYS A 64 -2.04 20.00 18.49
C LYS A 64 -3.07 19.55 17.45
N LYS A 65 -2.76 18.49 16.71
CA LYS A 65 -3.65 17.84 15.73
C LYS A 65 -4.11 16.48 16.25
N GLN A 66 -5.26 16.01 15.76
CA GLN A 66 -5.66 14.60 15.91
C GLN A 66 -4.57 13.73 15.28
N ALA A 67 -4.39 12.50 15.76
CA ALA A 67 -3.42 11.59 15.19
C ALA A 67 -4.06 10.69 14.14
N VAL A 68 -3.34 10.41 13.06
CA VAL A 68 -3.73 9.47 12.01
C VAL A 68 -3.07 8.12 12.25
N ILE A 69 -3.87 7.06 12.21
CA ILE A 69 -3.44 5.67 12.32
C ILE A 69 -3.64 4.99 10.97
N LEU A 70 -2.54 4.55 10.36
CA LEU A 70 -2.55 3.80 9.11
C LEU A 70 -2.64 2.30 9.41
N VAL A 71 -3.67 1.65 8.87
CA VAL A 71 -3.89 0.20 9.01
C VAL A 71 -3.69 -0.46 7.66
N HIS A 72 -2.57 -1.18 7.53
CA HIS A 72 -2.12 -1.76 6.28
C HIS A 72 -3.03 -2.89 5.76
N GLY A 73 -2.89 -3.24 4.48
CA GLY A 73 -3.62 -4.32 3.84
C GLY A 73 -2.96 -5.70 3.96
N ILE A 74 -3.49 -6.64 3.18
CA ILE A 74 -2.99 -8.02 3.08
C ILE A 74 -1.56 -8.03 2.53
N THR A 75 -0.68 -8.85 3.10
CA THR A 75 0.76 -8.94 2.73
C THR A 75 1.58 -7.64 2.84
N ASN A 76 1.01 -6.59 3.43
CA ASN A 76 1.68 -5.32 3.67
C ASN A 76 2.16 -5.21 5.12
N THR A 77 2.88 -4.12 5.40
CA THR A 77 3.36 -3.76 6.73
C THR A 77 3.21 -2.26 6.95
N ALA A 78 3.31 -1.77 8.18
CA ALA A 78 3.37 -0.33 8.44
C ALA A 78 4.47 0.34 7.59
N GLY A 79 5.66 -0.26 7.50
CA GLY A 79 6.75 0.24 6.66
C GLY A 79 6.41 0.39 5.17
N THR A 80 5.50 -0.43 4.61
CA THR A 80 5.04 -0.23 3.22
C THR A 80 4.26 1.06 3.01
N PHE A 81 3.77 1.69 4.09
CA PHE A 81 3.06 2.97 4.08
C PHE A 81 3.98 4.18 4.31
N ASP A 82 5.31 4.01 4.28
CA ASP A 82 6.26 5.11 4.48
C ASP A 82 6.05 6.27 3.48
N GLY A 83 5.65 5.98 2.24
CA GLY A 83 5.28 7.02 1.27
C GLY A 83 4.06 7.84 1.69
N HIS A 84 3.06 7.20 2.31
CA HIS A 84 1.86 7.87 2.83
C HIS A 84 2.20 8.69 4.08
N ARG A 85 3.04 8.13 4.97
CA ARG A 85 3.61 8.86 6.11
C ARG A 85 4.34 10.12 5.64
N LYS A 86 5.26 10.01 4.68
CA LYS A 86 6.00 11.15 4.11
C LYS A 86 5.06 12.19 3.50
N HIS A 87 4.03 11.76 2.78
CA HIS A 87 3.03 12.69 2.24
C HIS A 87 2.30 13.46 3.35
N LEU A 88 1.88 12.78 4.43
CA LEU A 88 1.27 13.44 5.59
C LEU A 88 2.25 14.44 6.23
N LEU A 89 3.51 14.04 6.45
CA LEU A 89 4.52 14.91 7.04
C LEU A 89 4.76 16.18 6.18
N ASN A 90 4.81 16.01 4.85
CA ASN A 90 4.96 17.11 3.91
C ASN A 90 3.73 18.02 3.81
N THR A 91 2.57 17.56 4.28
CA THR A 91 1.31 18.35 4.34
C THR A 91 1.02 18.89 5.74
N GLY A 92 2.05 18.99 6.58
CA GLY A 92 1.99 19.64 7.88
C GLY A 92 1.54 18.73 9.02
N TRP A 93 1.51 17.41 8.81
CA TRP A 93 1.53 16.46 9.93
C TRP A 93 2.94 16.30 10.47
N THR A 94 3.06 15.66 11.62
CA THR A 94 4.31 15.50 12.35
C THR A 94 4.43 14.06 12.86
N GLU A 95 5.64 13.63 13.20
CA GLU A 95 5.91 12.25 13.64
C GLU A 95 5.19 11.86 14.94
N ASP A 96 4.75 12.85 15.72
CA ASP A 96 3.90 12.69 16.91
C ASP A 96 2.40 12.55 16.59
N THR A 97 2.01 12.66 15.32
CA THR A 97 0.62 12.58 14.87
C THR A 97 0.39 11.57 13.75
N VAL A 98 1.42 10.85 13.29
CA VAL A 98 1.29 9.77 12.30
C VAL A 98 1.78 8.45 12.88
N TYR A 99 0.89 7.46 12.89
CA TYR A 99 1.11 6.18 13.55
C TYR A 99 0.75 5.02 12.63
N ALA A 100 1.45 3.90 12.78
CA ALA A 100 1.06 2.64 12.18
C ALA A 100 1.66 1.47 12.96
N THR A 101 0.96 0.33 12.98
CA THR A 101 1.50 -0.93 13.50
C THR A 101 1.43 -2.02 12.44
N THR A 102 2.45 -2.89 12.40
CA THR A 102 2.42 -4.08 11.53
C THR A 102 1.76 -5.24 12.26
N TYR A 103 0.50 -5.53 11.91
CA TYR A 103 -0.19 -6.70 12.43
C TYR A 103 0.20 -7.98 11.69
N GLY A 104 0.11 -9.11 12.39
CA GLY A 104 0.40 -10.42 11.82
C GLY A 104 1.89 -10.66 11.54
N ASP A 105 2.21 -11.45 10.52
CA ASP A 105 3.58 -11.96 10.31
C ASP A 105 4.50 -11.02 9.51
N GLY A 106 4.04 -9.81 9.18
CA GLY A 106 4.79 -8.87 8.36
C GLY A 106 4.77 -9.20 6.86
N GLY A 107 3.75 -9.93 6.39
CA GLY A 107 3.56 -10.25 4.97
C GLY A 107 4.32 -11.49 4.51
N LYS A 108 4.67 -12.39 5.44
CA LYS A 108 5.33 -13.67 5.11
C LYS A 108 4.34 -14.66 4.50
N THR A 109 3.11 -14.69 5.01
CA THR A 109 2.03 -15.51 4.47
C THR A 109 1.57 -14.91 3.14
N LEU A 110 1.54 -15.74 2.09
CA LEU A 110 1.07 -15.33 0.77
C LEU A 110 -0.41 -14.92 0.81
N ALA A 111 -0.79 -13.88 0.05
CA ALA A 111 -2.12 -13.28 0.12
C ALA A 111 -3.28 -14.28 0.07
N PRO A 112 -3.32 -15.29 -0.82
CA PRO A 112 -4.43 -16.25 -0.84
C PRO A 112 -4.59 -17.07 0.45
N LEU A 113 -3.53 -17.20 1.25
CA LEU A 113 -3.48 -18.03 2.46
C LEU A 113 -3.68 -17.22 3.76
N VAL A 114 -3.94 -15.92 3.67
CA VAL A 114 -4.10 -15.06 4.86
C VAL A 114 -5.54 -15.10 5.35
N ASP A 115 -5.76 -15.65 6.55
CA ASP A 115 -7.02 -15.50 7.29
C ASP A 115 -7.03 -14.24 8.16
N VAL A 116 -8.20 -13.66 8.42
CA VAL A 116 -8.35 -12.53 9.35
C VAL A 116 -8.41 -13.02 10.79
N LYS A 117 -7.24 -13.21 11.40
CA LYS A 117 -7.14 -13.76 12.76
C LYS A 117 -7.54 -12.76 13.85
N CYS A 118 -8.18 -13.21 14.93
CA CYS A 118 -8.51 -12.39 16.09
C CYS A 118 -7.32 -11.58 16.63
N GLN A 119 -6.13 -12.16 16.63
CA GLN A 119 -4.90 -11.47 17.05
C GLN A 119 -4.57 -10.21 16.22
N TYR A 120 -4.92 -10.18 14.92
CA TYR A 120 -4.70 -9.01 14.07
C TYR A 120 -5.63 -7.88 14.48
N ILE A 121 -6.89 -8.23 14.75
CA ILE A 121 -7.92 -7.32 15.22
C ILE A 121 -7.55 -6.74 16.59
N LYS A 122 -7.10 -7.59 17.54
CA LYS A 122 -6.65 -7.15 18.87
C LYS A 122 -5.48 -6.16 18.78
N GLN A 123 -4.51 -6.43 17.92
CA GLN A 123 -3.37 -5.55 17.74
C GLN A 123 -3.78 -4.17 17.19
N VAL A 124 -4.64 -4.12 16.17
CA VAL A 124 -5.16 -2.85 15.64
C VAL A 124 -6.01 -2.11 16.69
N ARG A 125 -6.84 -2.84 17.45
CA ARG A 125 -7.64 -2.28 18.54
C ARG A 125 -6.77 -1.62 19.61
N TRP A 126 -5.73 -2.31 20.07
CA TRP A 126 -4.78 -1.74 21.03
C TRP A 126 -4.09 -0.51 20.48
N MET A 127 -3.67 -0.53 19.21
CA MET A 127 -3.04 0.65 18.60
C MET A 127 -3.97 1.87 18.66
N ILE A 128 -5.25 1.71 18.31
CA ILE A 128 -6.25 2.79 18.35
C ILE A 128 -6.42 3.34 19.77
N GLN A 129 -6.61 2.45 20.76
CA GLN A 129 -6.80 2.85 22.15
C GLN A 129 -5.57 3.54 22.73
N VAL A 130 -4.38 2.99 22.50
CA VAL A 130 -3.11 3.52 23.01
C VAL A 130 -2.83 4.89 22.40
N VAL A 131 -2.99 5.06 21.08
CA VAL A 131 -2.72 6.35 20.43
C VAL A 131 -3.71 7.41 20.88
N ALA A 132 -5.00 7.08 21.02
CA ALA A 132 -6.00 8.01 21.55
C ALA A 132 -5.65 8.46 22.97
N ALA A 133 -5.24 7.52 23.84
CA ALA A 133 -4.82 7.82 25.20
C ALA A 133 -3.52 8.65 25.26
N TYR A 134 -2.51 8.27 24.48
CA TYR A 134 -1.21 8.93 24.45
C TYR A 134 -1.27 10.37 23.94
N THR A 135 -2.10 10.60 22.93
CA THR A 135 -2.29 11.93 22.30
C THR A 135 -3.34 12.77 23.03
N GLN A 136 -4.10 12.16 23.95
CA GLN A 136 -5.25 12.74 24.65
C GLN A 136 -6.29 13.36 23.69
N ARG A 137 -6.51 12.70 22.55
CA ARG A 137 -7.44 13.12 21.50
C ARG A 137 -8.12 11.91 20.87
N LYS A 138 -9.22 12.19 20.16
CA LYS A 138 -9.70 11.27 19.14
C LYS A 138 -8.67 11.11 18.04
N VAL A 139 -8.71 9.96 17.38
CA VAL A 139 -7.83 9.62 16.27
C VAL A 139 -8.60 9.56 14.96
N ASP A 140 -7.87 9.67 13.87
CA ASP A 140 -8.36 9.35 12.53
C ASP A 140 -7.76 8.01 12.09
N VAL A 141 -8.57 7.14 11.51
CA VAL A 141 -8.14 5.78 11.13
C VAL A 141 -8.26 5.63 9.62
N ILE A 142 -7.16 5.29 8.96
CA ILE A 142 -7.12 5.01 7.53
C ILE A 142 -6.89 3.51 7.34
N GLY A 143 -7.93 2.78 6.94
CA GLY A 143 -7.87 1.35 6.68
C GLY A 143 -7.71 1.05 5.19
N TYR A 144 -6.63 0.37 4.82
CA TYR A 144 -6.34 0.05 3.42
C TYR A 144 -6.65 -1.41 3.08
N SER A 145 -7.40 -1.67 2.01
CA SER A 145 -7.69 -3.04 1.56
C SER A 145 -8.26 -3.91 2.70
N LEU A 146 -7.60 -5.02 3.05
CA LEU A 146 -7.93 -5.85 4.22
C LEU A 146 -7.89 -5.08 5.55
N GLY A 147 -7.04 -4.06 5.66
CA GLY A 147 -6.93 -3.23 6.86
C GLY A 147 -8.22 -2.49 7.21
N SER A 148 -9.06 -2.18 6.21
CA SER A 148 -10.36 -1.54 6.43
C SER A 148 -11.31 -2.41 7.26
N PRO A 149 -11.74 -3.61 6.83
CA PRO A 149 -12.61 -4.46 7.65
C PRO A 149 -11.93 -4.94 8.95
N VAL A 150 -10.59 -5.08 9.00
CA VAL A 150 -9.86 -5.36 10.26
C VAL A 150 -10.04 -4.22 11.27
N ALA A 151 -9.82 -2.97 10.86
CA ALA A 151 -10.03 -1.81 11.70
C ALA A 151 -11.50 -1.65 12.10
N ARG A 152 -12.44 -1.90 11.18
CA ARG A 152 -13.88 -1.94 11.50
C ARG A 152 -14.16 -2.95 12.61
N LYS A 153 -13.67 -4.20 12.52
CA LYS A 153 -13.89 -5.17 13.59
C LYS A 153 -13.23 -4.76 14.91
N ALA A 154 -12.04 -4.15 14.86
CA ALA A 154 -11.35 -3.63 16.04
C ALA A 154 -12.17 -2.55 16.76
N LEU A 155 -12.85 -1.69 16.01
CA LEU A 155 -13.71 -0.61 16.52
C LEU A 155 -15.06 -1.13 17.04
N MET A 156 -15.67 -2.08 16.32
CA MET A 156 -16.96 -2.68 16.67
C MET A 156 -16.91 -3.43 18.01
N GLY A 157 -15.79 -4.09 18.30
CA GLY A 157 -15.64 -4.95 19.48
C GLY A 157 -16.46 -6.24 19.37
N GLY A 158 -16.95 -6.73 20.51
CA GLY A 158 -17.68 -8.00 20.61
C GLY A 158 -16.78 -9.22 20.41
N LYS A 159 -17.35 -10.36 20.02
CA LYS A 159 -16.61 -11.62 19.86
C LYS A 159 -15.90 -11.69 18.52
N CYS A 160 -14.68 -12.23 18.51
CA CYS A 160 -14.01 -12.66 17.29
C CYS A 160 -14.72 -13.88 16.69
N VAL A 161 -14.91 -13.91 15.37
CA VAL A 161 -15.67 -14.98 14.70
C VAL A 161 -14.91 -16.31 14.59
N ASP A 162 -13.59 -16.26 14.63
CA ASP A 162 -12.68 -17.41 14.52
C ASP A 162 -12.40 -18.07 15.88
N THR A 163 -12.17 -17.27 16.93
CA THR A 163 -11.79 -17.80 18.26
C THR A 163 -12.87 -17.65 19.32
N GLY A 164 -13.88 -16.81 19.10
CA GLY A 164 -14.88 -16.47 20.12
C GLY A 164 -14.38 -15.52 21.21
N GLU A 165 -13.10 -15.13 21.21
CA GLU A 165 -12.52 -14.20 22.17
C GLU A 165 -13.27 -12.86 22.17
N ASN A 166 -13.50 -12.30 23.36
CA ASN A 166 -14.18 -11.03 23.50
C ASN A 166 -13.18 -9.85 23.39
N LEU A 167 -13.39 -9.00 22.39
CA LEU A 167 -12.62 -7.77 22.17
C LEU A 167 -13.02 -6.65 23.14
N GLY A 168 -14.13 -6.82 23.86
CA GLY A 168 -14.73 -5.79 24.73
C GLY A 168 -15.76 -4.92 23.99
N PRO A 169 -16.15 -3.78 24.57
CA PRO A 169 -17.19 -2.93 24.01
C PRO A 169 -16.75 -2.24 22.70
N HIS A 170 -17.70 -1.65 21.99
CA HIS A 170 -17.39 -0.76 20.88
C HIS A 170 -16.51 0.42 21.35
N ILE A 171 -15.60 0.90 20.51
CA ILE A 171 -14.69 2.03 20.81
C ILE A 171 -14.70 3.11 19.72
N GLY A 172 -15.73 3.14 18.88
CA GLY A 172 -15.88 4.12 17.79
C GLY A 172 -15.88 5.57 18.28
N GLU A 173 -16.24 5.82 19.54
CA GLU A 173 -16.17 7.14 20.17
C GLU A 173 -14.75 7.73 20.24
N LEU A 174 -13.72 6.88 20.22
CA LEU A 174 -12.31 7.28 20.15
C LEU A 174 -11.88 7.75 18.75
N VAL A 175 -12.70 7.49 17.74
CA VAL A 175 -12.42 7.84 16.35
C VAL A 175 -13.27 9.03 15.93
N ASP A 176 -12.61 10.05 15.37
CA ASP A 176 -13.31 11.16 14.74
C ASP A 176 -13.60 10.81 13.29
N THR A 177 -12.56 10.53 12.49
CA THR A 177 -12.73 10.15 11.08
C THR A 177 -12.24 8.73 10.81
N PHE A 178 -13.08 7.90 10.21
CA PHE A 178 -12.70 6.64 9.59
C PHE A 178 -12.67 6.78 8.07
N LEU A 179 -11.56 6.40 7.45
CA LEU A 179 -11.40 6.38 5.99
C LEU A 179 -11.04 4.97 5.52
N GLY A 180 -11.94 4.33 4.79
CA GLY A 180 -11.66 3.08 4.09
C GLY A 180 -11.11 3.34 2.68
N VAL A 181 -9.88 2.91 2.38
CA VAL A 181 -9.27 3.05 1.05
C VAL A 181 -9.16 1.68 0.39
N ALA A 182 -9.81 1.51 -0.76
CA ALA A 182 -9.92 0.23 -1.46
C ALA A 182 -10.34 -0.91 -0.52
N GLY A 183 -11.16 -0.63 0.49
CA GLY A 183 -11.44 -1.54 1.59
C GLY A 183 -12.22 -2.77 1.15
N ALA A 184 -11.90 -3.96 1.65
CA ALA A 184 -12.72 -5.17 1.42
C ALA A 184 -13.91 -5.25 2.38
N ASN A 185 -14.64 -4.13 2.55
CA ASN A 185 -15.65 -3.94 3.59
C ASN A 185 -16.86 -4.88 3.45
N ARG A 186 -17.19 -5.25 2.21
CA ARG A 186 -18.22 -6.24 1.87
C ARG A 186 -17.62 -7.52 1.26
N GLY A 187 -16.31 -7.74 1.45
CA GLY A 187 -15.57 -8.82 0.81
C GLY A 187 -14.89 -8.39 -0.50
N SER A 188 -14.37 -9.36 -1.26
CA SER A 188 -13.57 -9.13 -2.46
C SER A 188 -14.11 -9.87 -3.69
N LEU A 189 -13.89 -9.29 -4.88
CA LEU A 189 -14.10 -9.92 -6.18
C LEU A 189 -13.32 -11.22 -6.35
N LEU A 190 -12.12 -11.32 -5.76
CA LEU A 190 -11.26 -12.50 -5.90
C LEU A 190 -11.80 -13.71 -5.13
N CYS A 191 -12.81 -13.53 -4.28
CA CYS A 191 -13.43 -14.60 -3.49
C CYS A 191 -14.69 -15.16 -4.15
N VAL A 192 -14.63 -15.44 -5.46
CA VAL A 192 -15.73 -16.07 -6.23
C VAL A 192 -16.02 -17.48 -5.73
N LEU A 193 -14.97 -18.25 -5.43
CA LEU A 193 -15.06 -19.59 -4.86
C LEU A 193 -14.48 -19.59 -3.45
N PRO A 194 -15.08 -20.35 -2.51
CA PRO A 194 -14.57 -20.46 -1.16
C PRO A 194 -13.31 -21.33 -1.14
N PHE A 195 -12.16 -20.69 -1.31
CA PHE A 195 -10.88 -21.33 -1.05
C PHE A 195 -10.46 -21.09 0.42
N PRO A 196 -9.80 -22.08 1.06
CA PRO A 196 -9.14 -21.86 2.36
C PRO A 196 -8.22 -20.64 2.34
N GLY A 197 -7.96 -20.03 3.49
CA GLY A 197 -7.21 -18.78 3.55
C GLY A 197 -8.12 -17.56 3.37
N ALA A 198 -7.69 -16.63 2.52
CA ALA A 198 -8.28 -15.30 2.40
C ALA A 198 -9.74 -15.27 1.96
N CYS A 199 -10.30 -16.35 1.42
CA CYS A 199 -11.68 -16.42 0.95
C CYS A 199 -12.56 -17.38 1.76
N ASN A 200 -12.10 -17.85 2.92
CA ASN A 200 -12.85 -18.79 3.74
C ASN A 200 -14.15 -18.16 4.32
N PHE A 201 -15.12 -19.01 4.67
CA PHE A 201 -16.45 -18.57 5.17
C PHE A 201 -16.52 -18.24 6.66
N ILE A 202 -15.44 -18.38 7.42
CA ILE A 202 -15.38 -18.00 8.84
C ILE A 202 -14.80 -16.59 8.94
N ASN A 203 -13.49 -16.46 8.74
CA ASN A 203 -12.73 -15.23 8.90
C ASN A 203 -12.01 -14.79 7.62
N GLY A 204 -12.55 -15.14 6.46
CA GLY A 204 -12.09 -14.67 5.15
C GLY A 204 -12.89 -13.48 4.60
N LEU A 205 -12.50 -13.04 3.41
CA LEU A 205 -13.07 -11.94 2.64
C LEU A 205 -14.13 -12.40 1.61
N SER A 206 -14.64 -13.63 1.74
CA SER A 206 -15.87 -13.98 1.04
C SER A 206 -17.00 -13.08 1.53
N CYS A 207 -17.81 -12.55 0.61
CA CYS A 207 -19.00 -11.77 0.93
C CYS A 207 -20.03 -12.54 1.80
N ARG A 208 -19.88 -13.87 1.91
CA ARG A 208 -20.72 -14.74 2.75
C ARG A 208 -20.03 -15.16 4.05
N SER A 209 -18.82 -14.70 4.35
CA SER A 209 -18.10 -15.11 5.56
C SER A 209 -18.78 -14.62 6.83
N ALA A 210 -18.58 -15.31 7.95
CA ALA A 210 -19.03 -14.85 9.26
C ALA A 210 -18.42 -13.49 9.60
N PHE A 211 -17.14 -13.27 9.28
CA PHE A 211 -16.44 -12.00 9.49
C PHE A 211 -17.06 -10.84 8.71
N ILE A 212 -17.30 -10.99 7.40
CA ILE A 212 -17.91 -9.93 6.60
C ILE A 212 -19.35 -9.65 7.05
N ARG A 213 -20.13 -10.67 7.40
CA ARG A 213 -21.47 -10.45 7.96
C ARG A 213 -21.45 -9.74 9.30
N ASP A 214 -20.50 -10.08 10.17
CA ASP A 214 -20.36 -9.49 11.50
C ASP A 214 -20.04 -7.98 11.42
N VAL A 215 -19.01 -7.58 10.66
CA VAL A 215 -18.66 -6.16 10.50
C VAL A 215 -19.73 -5.34 9.76
N ASN A 216 -20.66 -5.98 9.06
CA ASN A 216 -21.79 -5.30 8.41
C ASN A 216 -23.12 -5.44 9.16
N SER A 217 -23.12 -6.05 10.35
CA SER A 217 -24.33 -6.25 11.17
C SER A 217 -24.79 -4.98 11.90
N LYS A 218 -23.92 -3.97 11.98
CA LYS A 218 -24.18 -2.67 12.60
C LYS A 218 -23.75 -1.56 11.65
N ARG A 219 -24.40 -0.41 11.76
CA ARG A 219 -24.11 0.80 10.97
C ARG A 219 -23.48 1.87 11.85
N LYS A 220 -22.67 2.74 11.25
CA LYS A 220 -22.12 3.96 11.87
C LYS A 220 -21.44 3.74 13.23
N TYR A 221 -20.58 2.74 13.34
CA TYR A 221 -19.81 2.48 14.58
C TYR A 221 -18.32 2.81 14.43
N GLU A 222 -17.87 3.16 13.23
CA GLU A 222 -16.46 3.33 12.87
C GLU A 222 -15.89 4.67 13.36
N GLY A 223 -16.71 5.70 13.50
CA GLY A 223 -16.29 7.03 13.93
C GLY A 223 -17.40 8.06 13.79
N LYS A 224 -17.08 9.32 14.08
CA LYS A 224 -18.01 10.44 13.87
C LYS A 224 -18.27 10.69 12.38
N TYR A 225 -17.23 10.58 11.56
CA TYR A 225 -17.28 10.70 10.11
C TYR A 225 -16.71 9.46 9.45
N ILE A 226 -17.36 8.98 8.40
CA ILE A 226 -17.03 7.73 7.72
C ILE A 226 -16.94 8.02 6.22
N PHE A 227 -15.76 7.86 5.66
CA PHE A 227 -15.50 8.05 4.25
C PHE A 227 -14.96 6.78 3.62
N THR A 228 -15.22 6.60 2.32
CA THR A 228 -14.58 5.56 1.53
C THR A 228 -14.01 6.12 0.24
N ILE A 229 -12.87 5.60 -0.20
CA ILE A 229 -12.29 5.85 -1.51
C ILE A 229 -12.11 4.50 -2.18
N TYR A 230 -12.64 4.33 -3.39
CA TYR A 230 -12.59 3.06 -4.10
C TYR A 230 -12.53 3.25 -5.60
N GLY A 231 -11.95 2.27 -6.31
CA GLY A 231 -11.77 2.38 -7.74
C GLY A 231 -12.57 1.39 -8.55
N THR A 232 -13.01 1.82 -9.73
CA THR A 232 -13.75 0.97 -10.69
C THR A 232 -12.87 -0.12 -11.32
N ARG A 233 -11.55 0.03 -11.22
CA ARG A 233 -10.54 -0.87 -11.80
C ARG A 233 -9.69 -1.56 -10.75
N ASP A 234 -10.20 -1.68 -9.52
CA ASP A 234 -9.51 -2.44 -8.47
C ASP A 234 -9.44 -3.92 -8.85
N ASP A 235 -8.22 -4.45 -9.01
CA ASP A 235 -7.95 -5.82 -9.45
C ASP A 235 -7.75 -6.80 -8.27
N LYS A 236 -7.86 -6.32 -7.02
CA LYS A 236 -7.64 -7.13 -5.80
C LYS A 236 -8.90 -7.23 -4.95
N VAL A 237 -9.48 -6.11 -4.61
CA VAL A 237 -10.74 -6.04 -3.88
C VAL A 237 -11.91 -6.03 -4.86
N GLY A 238 -11.72 -5.44 -6.04
CA GLY A 238 -12.79 -5.31 -7.03
C GLY A 238 -13.70 -4.13 -6.76
N TYR A 239 -14.22 -3.53 -7.83
CA TYR A 239 -15.29 -2.55 -7.73
C TYR A 239 -16.54 -3.16 -7.07
N LYS A 240 -16.89 -4.38 -7.51
CA LYS A 240 -17.91 -5.23 -6.91
C LYS A 240 -17.30 -6.50 -6.35
N ASN A 241 -17.84 -7.01 -5.25
CA ASN A 241 -17.44 -8.27 -4.64
C ASN A 241 -18.02 -9.45 -5.45
N ALA A 242 -17.65 -10.67 -5.07
CA ALA A 242 -18.20 -11.89 -5.68
C ALA A 242 -19.73 -12.06 -5.56
N CYS A 243 -20.40 -11.29 -4.68
CA CYS A 243 -21.85 -11.27 -4.51
C CYS A 243 -22.54 -10.14 -5.31
N GLY A 244 -21.79 -9.31 -6.05
CA GLY A 244 -22.33 -8.22 -6.86
C GLY A 244 -22.55 -6.88 -6.13
N GLU A 245 -22.17 -6.77 -4.85
CA GLU A 245 -22.23 -5.52 -4.09
C GLU A 245 -20.96 -4.70 -4.26
N LEU A 246 -21.01 -3.38 -4.08
CA LEU A 246 -19.82 -2.53 -4.09
C LEU A 246 -18.89 -2.87 -2.91
N SER A 247 -17.71 -3.42 -3.21
CA SER A 247 -16.83 -4.06 -2.21
C SER A 247 -16.42 -3.12 -1.07
N SER A 248 -16.15 -1.85 -1.39
CA SER A 248 -15.53 -0.91 -0.46
C SER A 248 -16.49 0.00 0.28
N THR A 249 -17.76 0.00 -0.08
CA THR A 249 -18.76 0.83 0.59
C THR A 249 -18.99 0.38 2.03
N ILE A 250 -19.28 1.34 2.90
CA ILE A 250 -19.71 1.11 4.29
C ILE A 250 -21.14 1.65 4.42
N ASP A 251 -22.02 0.84 5.01
CA ASP A 251 -23.40 1.28 5.20
C ASP A 251 -23.45 2.42 6.23
N GLY A 252 -24.04 3.55 5.83
CA GLY A 252 -24.07 4.77 6.62
C GLY A 252 -22.80 5.62 6.51
N GLN A 253 -21.92 5.40 5.52
CA GLN A 253 -20.84 6.34 5.24
C GLN A 253 -21.37 7.75 4.90
N ASP A 254 -20.65 8.79 5.29
CA ASP A 254 -21.00 10.18 5.01
C ASP A 254 -20.70 10.55 3.55
N ALA A 255 -19.60 10.02 2.97
CA ALA A 255 -19.35 10.08 1.54
C ALA A 255 -18.51 8.91 1.02
N GLY A 256 -18.71 8.57 -0.25
CA GLY A 256 -17.90 7.62 -1.01
C GLY A 256 -17.34 8.27 -2.25
N TYR A 257 -16.04 8.16 -2.47
CA TYR A 257 -15.33 8.74 -3.59
C TYR A 257 -14.87 7.64 -4.54
N GLU A 258 -15.61 7.50 -5.63
CA GLU A 258 -15.26 6.60 -6.72
C GLU A 258 -14.18 7.22 -7.61
N GLN A 259 -13.17 6.43 -7.98
CA GLN A 259 -12.04 6.87 -8.78
C GLN A 259 -11.78 5.92 -9.94
N THR A 260 -11.81 6.43 -11.17
CA THR A 260 -11.79 5.60 -12.38
C THR A 260 -10.51 4.77 -12.55
N LEU A 261 -9.39 5.23 -11.98
CA LEU A 261 -8.08 4.59 -12.13
C LEU A 261 -7.55 3.94 -10.84
N LEU A 262 -8.19 4.08 -9.68
CA LEU A 262 -7.65 3.46 -8.46
C LEU A 262 -7.66 1.92 -8.60
N SER A 263 -6.48 1.32 -8.67
CA SER A 263 -6.28 -0.07 -8.27
C SER A 263 -5.84 -0.10 -6.81
N ALA A 264 -5.98 -1.23 -6.11
CA ALA A 264 -5.34 -1.47 -4.81
C ALA A 264 -3.79 -1.38 -4.85
N LYS A 265 -3.20 -1.04 -6.00
CA LYS A 265 -1.79 -0.75 -6.20
C LYS A 265 -1.51 0.74 -6.47
N MET A 266 -2.53 1.56 -6.75
CA MET A 266 -2.39 2.87 -7.39
C MET A 266 -2.27 4.08 -6.44
N MET A 267 -1.61 3.89 -5.30
CA MET A 267 -1.02 5.00 -4.54
C MET A 267 0.48 4.79 -4.31
N SER A 268 1.14 4.26 -5.33
CA SER A 268 2.60 4.13 -5.37
C SER A 268 3.06 4.34 -6.82
N ILE A 269 3.25 5.59 -7.23
CA ILE A 269 4.26 5.88 -8.26
C ILE A 269 5.58 5.42 -7.63
N ARG A 270 6.05 4.23 -8.01
CA ARG A 270 7.32 3.67 -7.54
C ARG A 270 8.39 4.01 -8.55
N VAL A 271 9.11 5.09 -8.29
CA VAL A 271 10.51 5.18 -8.74
C VAL A 271 11.35 4.48 -7.68
N ALA A 272 12.28 3.62 -8.10
CA ALA A 272 13.14 2.89 -7.18
C ALA A 272 13.98 3.88 -6.35
N SER A 273 14.15 3.60 -5.05
CA SER A 273 15.12 4.33 -4.22
C SER A 273 16.55 4.08 -4.73
N ALA A 274 17.41 5.10 -4.62
CA ALA A 274 18.77 5.16 -5.13
C ALA A 274 19.71 3.99 -4.72
N SER A 275 19.31 3.15 -3.77
CA SER A 275 20.08 2.01 -3.25
C SER A 275 19.98 0.71 -4.06
N ARG A 276 19.23 0.67 -5.18
CA ARG A 276 19.02 -0.56 -5.98
C ARG A 276 19.38 -0.46 -7.47
N CYS A 277 20.31 0.43 -7.86
CA CYS A 277 20.77 0.58 -9.25
C CYS A 277 21.66 -0.58 -9.78
N HIS A 278 21.77 -1.71 -9.06
CA HIS A 278 22.44 -2.93 -9.53
C HIS A 278 21.56 -4.17 -9.34
N HIS A 279 20.61 -4.38 -10.27
CA HIS A 279 19.88 -5.64 -10.36
C HIS A 279 20.23 -6.36 -11.68
N LYS A 280 20.76 -7.58 -11.59
CA LYS A 280 20.92 -8.48 -12.75
C LYS A 280 19.59 -9.18 -13.00
N PRO A 281 19.00 -9.09 -14.22
CA PRO A 281 17.71 -9.71 -14.52
C PRO A 281 17.80 -11.24 -14.50
N SER A 282 16.77 -11.90 -13.95
CA SER A 282 16.66 -13.37 -13.88
C SER A 282 16.41 -13.99 -15.26
N SER A 283 16.86 -15.23 -15.44
CA SER A 283 16.86 -15.95 -16.72
C SER A 283 15.77 -17.03 -16.78
N SER A 284 14.80 -16.87 -17.67
CA SER A 284 13.88 -17.93 -18.13
C SER A 284 13.97 -18.06 -19.66
N LYS A 285 13.70 -19.26 -20.20
CA LYS A 285 14.12 -19.71 -21.54
C LYS A 285 13.06 -19.67 -22.65
N ASN A 286 11.80 -19.31 -22.38
CA ASN A 286 10.75 -19.31 -23.42
C ASN A 286 10.26 -17.89 -23.73
N SER A 287 10.47 -17.45 -24.98
CA SER A 287 9.97 -16.18 -25.52
C SER A 287 8.69 -16.39 -26.33
N ALA A 288 7.60 -15.75 -25.94
CA ALA A 288 6.34 -15.79 -26.68
C ALA A 288 5.64 -14.42 -26.66
N ILE A 289 5.02 -14.06 -27.78
CA ILE A 289 4.15 -12.90 -27.95
C ILE A 289 2.72 -13.41 -28.01
N TYR A 290 1.86 -12.91 -27.14
CA TYR A 290 0.44 -13.21 -27.09
C TYR A 290 -0.34 -11.96 -27.46
N TYR A 291 -1.14 -12.06 -28.53
CA TYR A 291 -2.08 -11.03 -28.94
C TYR A 291 -3.50 -11.47 -28.61
N HIS A 292 -4.21 -10.63 -27.87
CA HIS A 292 -5.62 -10.80 -27.52
C HIS A 292 -6.43 -9.73 -28.26
N PRO A 293 -7.05 -10.06 -29.41
CA PRO A 293 -7.72 -9.08 -30.27
C PRO A 293 -8.95 -8.45 -29.60
N GLU A 294 -9.73 -9.23 -28.83
CA GLU A 294 -10.95 -8.75 -28.15
C GLU A 294 -10.66 -7.63 -27.13
N SER A 295 -9.54 -7.74 -26.42
CA SER A 295 -9.08 -6.75 -25.46
C SER A 295 -8.03 -5.81 -26.02
N ARG A 296 -7.72 -5.91 -27.33
CA ARG A 296 -6.68 -5.14 -28.03
C ARG A 296 -5.37 -5.11 -27.23
N THR A 297 -5.00 -6.26 -26.68
CA THR A 297 -3.89 -6.39 -25.72
C THR A 297 -2.76 -7.22 -26.32
N ILE A 298 -1.53 -6.73 -26.22
CA ILE A 298 -0.34 -7.56 -26.43
C ILE A 298 0.38 -7.78 -25.12
N SER A 299 0.77 -9.02 -24.86
CA SER A 299 1.76 -9.36 -23.84
C SER A 299 2.93 -10.11 -24.46
N SER A 300 4.15 -9.69 -24.16
CA SER A 300 5.38 -10.37 -24.56
C SER A 300 6.23 -10.62 -23.33
N VAL A 301 6.56 -11.88 -23.10
CA VAL A 301 7.33 -12.32 -21.93
C VAL A 301 8.61 -13.00 -22.38
N ASN A 302 9.75 -12.62 -21.77
CA ASN A 302 11.04 -13.31 -21.85
C ASN A 302 11.72 -13.41 -23.22
N GLY A 303 11.63 -12.37 -24.06
CA GLY A 303 12.30 -12.33 -25.36
C GLY A 303 13.83 -12.18 -25.34
N ARG A 304 14.40 -11.73 -24.20
CA ARG A 304 15.74 -11.08 -24.18
C ARG A 304 15.88 -9.98 -25.25
N SER A 305 14.78 -9.50 -25.82
CA SER A 305 14.81 -8.63 -26.98
C SER A 305 15.22 -7.23 -26.58
N ARG A 306 16.07 -6.61 -27.40
CA ARG A 306 16.48 -5.22 -27.28
C ARG A 306 15.63 -4.28 -28.15
N LYS A 307 14.80 -4.84 -29.03
CA LYS A 307 13.93 -4.10 -29.95
C LYS A 307 12.51 -4.66 -29.91
N LEU A 308 11.54 -3.83 -30.30
CA LEU A 308 10.18 -4.28 -30.54
C LEU A 308 10.15 -5.30 -31.69
N SER A 309 9.26 -6.29 -31.59
CA SER A 309 9.06 -7.23 -32.70
C SER A 309 8.31 -6.56 -33.84
N VAL A 310 8.53 -7.03 -35.07
CA VAL A 310 7.82 -6.54 -36.27
C VAL A 310 6.30 -6.63 -36.09
N GLN A 311 5.82 -7.66 -35.40
CA GLN A 311 4.40 -7.85 -35.13
C GLN A 311 3.82 -6.77 -34.20
N ILE A 312 4.56 -6.36 -33.15
CA ILE A 312 4.13 -5.27 -32.25
C ILE A 312 4.07 -3.95 -33.01
N VAL A 313 5.08 -3.67 -33.85
CA VAL A 313 5.12 -2.45 -34.65
C VAL A 313 3.96 -2.40 -35.65
N ARG A 314 3.64 -3.52 -36.30
CA ARG A 314 2.50 -3.61 -37.24
C ARG A 314 1.14 -3.37 -36.58
N LEU A 315 0.99 -3.77 -35.31
CA LEU A 315 -0.26 -3.64 -34.56
C LEU A 315 -0.32 -2.35 -33.73
N SER A 316 0.66 -1.44 -33.88
CA SER A 316 0.83 -0.27 -33.01
C SER A 316 -0.39 0.67 -32.97
N ASP A 317 -1.13 0.79 -34.06
CA ASP A 317 -2.38 1.57 -34.13
C ASP A 317 -3.59 0.86 -33.50
N GLU A 318 -3.54 -0.47 -33.41
CA GLU A 318 -4.63 -1.30 -32.91
C GLU A 318 -4.52 -1.60 -31.42
N ILE A 319 -3.34 -1.57 -30.82
CA ILE A 319 -3.16 -2.00 -29.42
C ILE A 319 -3.62 -0.90 -28.45
N VAL A 320 -4.33 -1.30 -27.39
CA VAL A 320 -4.72 -0.42 -26.28
C VAL A 320 -3.89 -0.71 -25.02
N HIS A 321 -3.53 -1.99 -24.79
CA HIS A 321 -2.73 -2.39 -23.64
C HIS A 321 -1.49 -3.17 -24.11
N LEU A 322 -0.31 -2.67 -23.74
CA LEU A 322 0.97 -3.21 -24.19
C LEU A 322 1.83 -3.62 -22.98
N TYR A 323 2.02 -4.92 -22.80
CA TYR A 323 2.82 -5.51 -21.73
C TYR A 323 4.10 -6.13 -22.30
N LEU A 324 5.25 -5.52 -22.01
CA LEU A 324 6.56 -5.89 -22.54
C LEU A 324 7.53 -6.28 -21.41
N ASP A 325 7.02 -6.97 -20.40
CA ASP A 325 7.75 -7.30 -19.19
C ASP A 325 8.87 -8.34 -19.42
N ASN A 326 9.93 -8.25 -18.62
CA ASN A 326 11.07 -9.18 -18.58
C ASN A 326 11.82 -9.28 -19.93
N ASN A 327 12.04 -8.14 -20.59
CA ASN A 327 12.84 -8.05 -21.81
C ASN A 327 14.16 -7.31 -21.55
N ARG A 328 14.84 -6.90 -22.62
CA ARG A 328 16.06 -6.08 -22.55
C ARG A 328 15.86 -4.74 -23.26
N LEU A 329 14.62 -4.26 -23.30
CA LEU A 329 14.25 -3.00 -23.93
C LEU A 329 14.79 -1.85 -23.09
N ASP A 330 15.41 -0.88 -23.73
CA ASP A 330 15.74 0.41 -23.13
C ASP A 330 14.86 1.49 -23.77
N GLU A 331 15.03 2.74 -23.36
CA GLU A 331 14.24 3.86 -23.87
C GLU A 331 14.29 3.98 -25.41
N SER A 332 15.41 3.62 -26.05
CA SER A 332 15.59 3.71 -27.51
C SER A 332 14.72 2.72 -28.30
N ALA A 333 14.21 1.68 -27.66
CA ALA A 333 13.40 0.66 -28.33
C ALA A 333 12.06 1.19 -28.88
N PHE A 334 11.64 2.39 -28.44
CA PHE A 334 10.39 3.03 -28.83
C PHE A 334 10.59 4.22 -29.79
N GLU A 335 11.83 4.64 -30.04
CA GLU A 335 12.10 5.78 -30.93
C GLU A 335 11.59 5.51 -32.35
N GLY A 336 10.84 6.47 -32.90
CA GLY A 336 10.31 6.41 -34.26
C GLY A 336 9.08 5.52 -34.45
N VAL A 337 8.52 4.93 -33.39
CA VAL A 337 7.28 4.13 -33.45
C VAL A 337 6.17 4.87 -32.71
N LYS A 338 5.01 5.05 -33.35
CA LYS A 338 3.85 5.69 -32.72
C LYS A 338 2.80 4.66 -32.31
N PHE A 339 2.32 4.78 -31.09
CA PHE A 339 1.29 3.95 -30.48
C PHE A 339 0.10 4.83 -30.11
N GLN A 340 -0.68 5.22 -31.12
CA GLN A 340 -1.75 6.20 -30.96
C GLN A 340 -2.87 5.73 -30.03
N SER A 341 -3.15 4.42 -30.02
CA SER A 341 -4.25 3.84 -29.25
C SER A 341 -3.85 3.35 -27.85
N VAL A 342 -2.55 3.27 -27.55
CA VAL A 342 -2.07 2.63 -26.32
C VAL A 342 -2.33 3.54 -25.12
N LYS A 343 -3.08 3.00 -24.17
CA LYS A 343 -3.42 3.65 -22.89
C LYS A 343 -2.66 3.07 -21.72
N THR A 344 -2.13 1.84 -21.86
CA THR A 344 -1.38 1.16 -20.80
C THR A 344 -0.10 0.57 -21.36
N LEU A 345 1.03 0.89 -20.74
CA LEU A 345 2.34 0.36 -21.06
C LEU A 345 2.98 -0.24 -19.80
N SER A 346 3.37 -1.51 -19.86
CA SER A 346 4.16 -2.17 -18.83
C SER A 346 5.50 -2.60 -19.40
N LEU A 347 6.56 -2.21 -18.71
CA LEU A 347 7.96 -2.46 -19.06
C LEU A 347 8.71 -3.03 -17.87
N ARG A 348 8.09 -3.85 -17.03
CA ARG A 348 8.76 -4.33 -15.83
C ARG A 348 10.00 -5.15 -16.15
N ASN A 349 11.03 -5.04 -15.33
CA ASN A 349 12.29 -5.78 -15.46
C ASN A 349 12.93 -5.65 -16.85
N ASN A 350 12.96 -4.42 -17.38
CA ASN A 350 13.66 -4.08 -18.63
C ASN A 350 14.97 -3.33 -18.34
N ARG A 351 15.47 -2.55 -19.30
CA ARG A 351 16.75 -1.82 -19.25
C ARG A 351 16.60 -0.32 -19.47
N VAL A 352 15.43 0.26 -19.19
CA VAL A 352 15.25 1.72 -19.18
C VAL A 352 16.17 2.33 -18.12
N LYS A 353 16.97 3.32 -18.49
CA LYS A 353 17.98 3.92 -17.59
C LYS A 353 17.84 5.41 -17.43
N ASP A 354 17.56 6.10 -18.54
CA ASP A 354 17.47 7.55 -18.60
C ASP A 354 15.99 7.99 -18.59
N VAL A 355 15.54 8.50 -17.44
CA VAL A 355 14.15 8.95 -17.26
C VAL A 355 13.84 10.15 -18.16
N ASN A 356 14.75 11.11 -18.27
CA ASN A 356 14.50 12.35 -19.00
C ASN A 356 14.37 12.07 -20.49
N ARG A 357 15.24 11.21 -21.03
CA ARG A 357 15.11 10.74 -22.40
C ARG A 357 13.84 9.91 -22.58
N PHE A 358 13.52 9.03 -21.64
CA PHE A 358 12.36 8.17 -21.76
C PHE A 358 11.05 8.95 -21.75
N VAL A 359 10.90 9.98 -20.91
CA VAL A 359 9.70 10.85 -20.89
C VAL A 359 9.49 11.54 -22.24
N LYS A 360 10.55 12.05 -22.88
CA LYS A 360 10.45 12.64 -24.23
C LYS A 360 9.92 11.64 -25.24
N ILE A 361 10.47 10.42 -25.21
CA ILE A 361 10.06 9.33 -26.10
C ILE A 361 8.61 8.93 -25.82
N LEU A 362 8.17 8.90 -24.56
CA LEU A 362 6.79 8.59 -24.19
C LEU A 362 5.81 9.62 -24.76
N ASN A 363 6.13 10.92 -24.67
CA ASN A 363 5.28 11.98 -25.22
C ASN A 363 5.15 11.87 -26.75
N GLU A 364 6.22 11.50 -27.44
CA GLU A 364 6.21 11.36 -28.91
C GLU A 364 5.55 10.05 -29.38
N SER A 365 5.83 8.96 -28.67
CA SER A 365 5.51 7.61 -29.10
C SER A 365 4.18 7.11 -28.53
N PHE A 366 3.74 7.64 -27.39
CA PHE A 366 2.52 7.21 -26.68
C PHE A 366 1.67 8.42 -26.24
N PRO A 367 1.15 9.22 -27.18
CA PRO A 367 0.47 10.49 -26.87
C PRO A 367 -0.83 10.34 -26.06
N ASN A 368 -1.37 9.12 -25.92
CA ASN A 368 -2.59 8.84 -25.16
C ASN A 368 -2.35 7.93 -23.95
N LEU A 369 -1.10 7.83 -23.49
CA LEU A 369 -0.71 6.93 -22.41
C LEU A 369 -1.29 7.39 -21.07
N LYS A 370 -2.02 6.50 -20.40
CA LYS A 370 -2.65 6.78 -19.10
C LYS A 370 -2.02 6.03 -17.93
N SER A 371 -1.27 4.97 -18.22
CA SER A 371 -0.70 4.08 -17.20
C SER A 371 0.64 3.54 -17.66
N LEU A 372 1.67 3.70 -16.84
CA LEU A 372 3.03 3.24 -17.07
C LEU A 372 3.56 2.44 -15.88
N ASP A 373 4.04 1.21 -16.10
CA ASP A 373 4.71 0.39 -15.09
C ASP A 373 6.16 0.09 -15.54
N ILE A 374 7.15 0.71 -14.90
CA ILE A 374 8.58 0.53 -15.19
C ILE A 374 9.35 -0.15 -14.04
N LEU A 375 8.66 -0.88 -13.16
CA LEU A 375 9.29 -1.51 -12.01
C LEU A 375 10.42 -2.48 -12.41
N GLY A 376 11.56 -2.41 -11.72
CA GLY A 376 12.69 -3.32 -11.98
C GLY A 376 13.58 -2.92 -13.17
N ASN A 377 13.39 -1.72 -13.73
CA ASN A 377 14.36 -1.11 -14.64
C ASN A 377 15.51 -0.45 -13.86
N PRO A 378 16.72 -0.35 -14.45
CA PRO A 378 17.87 0.37 -13.90
C PRO A 378 17.72 1.92 -13.97
N VAL A 379 16.49 2.41 -13.78
CA VAL A 379 16.17 3.83 -13.69
C VAL A 379 16.64 4.35 -12.33
N CYS A 380 17.53 5.34 -12.33
CA CYS A 380 17.93 6.06 -11.13
C CYS A 380 17.41 7.51 -11.27
N ALA A 381 16.36 7.88 -10.54
CA ALA A 381 16.02 9.29 -10.40
C ALA A 381 17.08 9.94 -9.50
N LYS A 382 17.71 11.03 -9.97
CA LYS A 382 18.37 11.96 -9.04
C LYS A 382 17.27 12.56 -8.17
N GLU A 383 17.50 12.61 -6.87
CA GLU A 383 16.51 12.90 -5.82
C GLU A 383 15.81 14.28 -5.92
N ASP A 384 16.12 15.10 -6.93
CA ASP A 384 15.69 16.51 -6.97
C ASP A 384 14.65 16.89 -8.03
N PHE A 385 14.23 16.02 -8.95
CA PHE A 385 13.28 16.45 -9.99
C PHE A 385 12.32 15.35 -10.43
N LEU A 386 11.19 15.25 -9.74
CA LEU A 386 9.90 14.85 -10.32
C LEU A 386 8.82 15.71 -9.68
N GLU A 387 8.87 17.01 -9.99
CA GLU A 387 7.65 17.80 -10.05
C GLU A 387 6.71 17.12 -11.05
N TYR A 388 5.45 17.02 -10.67
CA TYR A 388 4.37 16.59 -11.54
C TYR A 388 4.23 17.57 -12.71
N GLU A 389 4.93 17.35 -13.81
CA GLU A 389 4.39 17.75 -15.09
C GLU A 389 3.34 16.71 -15.48
N GLU A 390 2.09 17.14 -15.52
CA GLU A 390 1.02 16.42 -16.19
C GLU A 390 1.52 15.98 -17.57
N ILE A 391 1.64 14.67 -17.76
CA ILE A 391 1.66 14.10 -19.09
C ILE A 391 0.29 14.46 -19.68
N LYS A 392 0.25 15.48 -20.54
CA LYS A 392 -0.95 15.94 -21.24
C LYS A 392 -1.50 14.87 -22.16
#